data_AF-A0A0L6Z6S6-F1
#
_entry.id   AF-A0A0L6Z6S6-F1
#
_cell.length_a   1.000
_cell.length_b   1.000
_cell.length_c   1.000
_cell.angle_alpha   90.00
_cell.angle_beta   90.00
_cell.angle_gamma   90.00
#
_symmetry.space_group_name_H-M   'P 1'
#
loop_
_entity.id
_entity.type
_entity.pdbx_description
1 polymer ?
#
loop_
_entity_poly.entity_id
_entity_poly.type
_entity_poly.pdbx_seq_one_letter_code
_entity_poly.pdbx_strand_id
1 'polypeptide(L)' 'MDSKGKDKKQVLLRLSPSLWQELVVWAEDDFRSINGQIEYLLTECVRQRKKGKKSVGDQHDE' A
#
# COMPACT_ATOMS: atom_id res chain seq x y z
N MET A 1 7.70 -23.73 -15.43
CA MET A 1 6.75 -22.61 -15.60
C MET A 1 6.63 -21.94 -14.25
N ASP A 2 7.50 -20.97 -14.00
CA ASP A 2 7.52 -20.20 -12.75
C ASP A 2 6.25 -19.34 -12.62
N SER A 3 5.43 -19.63 -11.61
CA SER A 3 4.29 -18.80 -11.18
C SER A 3 4.70 -17.45 -10.57
N LYS A 4 5.87 -16.90 -10.93
CA LYS A 4 6.59 -15.78 -10.30
C LYS A 4 5.93 -14.38 -10.42
N GLY A 5 4.61 -14.31 -10.58
CA GLY A 5 3.93 -13.02 -10.71
C GLY A 5 2.45 -12.97 -10.33
N LYS A 6 1.85 -14.06 -9.83
CA LYS A 6 0.41 -14.07 -9.49
C LYS A 6 0.09 -14.39 -8.04
N ASP A 7 1.04 -14.92 -7.27
CA ASP A 7 0.77 -15.30 -5.89
C ASP A 7 1.01 -14.12 -4.95
N LYS A 8 -0.08 -13.62 -4.35
CA LYS A 8 0.00 -12.60 -3.30
C LYS A 8 0.72 -13.18 -2.09
N LYS A 9 1.79 -12.52 -1.66
CA LYS A 9 2.52 -12.92 -0.44
C LYS A 9 1.67 -12.63 0.79
N GLN A 10 1.32 -13.67 1.54
CA GLN A 10 0.65 -13.51 2.83
C GLN A 10 1.63 -13.00 3.89
N VAL A 11 1.19 -12.00 4.65
CA VAL A 11 1.97 -11.40 5.74
C VAL A 11 1.12 -11.36 7.00
N LEU A 12 1.69 -11.78 8.13
CA LEU A 12 1.07 -11.58 9.43
C LEU A 12 1.31 -10.14 9.88
N LEU A 13 0.24 -9.38 10.06
CA LEU A 13 0.30 -7.99 10.48
C LEU A 13 -0.19 -7.85 11.92
N ARG A 14 0.54 -7.11 12.75
CA ARG A 14 0.11 -6.75 14.09
C ARG A 14 -0.38 -5.31 14.06
N LEU A 15 -1.65 -5.11 14.40
CA LEU A 15 -2.30 -3.80 14.43
C LEU A 15 -2.90 -3.59 15.82
N SER A 16 -2.98 -2.34 16.26
CA SER A 16 -3.81 -2.03 17.42
C SER A 16 -5.29 -2.25 17.05
N PRO A 17 -6.15 -2.62 18.02
CA PRO A 17 -7.58 -2.80 17.75
C PRO A 17 -8.25 -1.55 17.17
N SER A 18 -7.87 -0.36 17.62
CA SER A 18 -8.41 0.90 17.12
C SER A 18 -8.10 1.13 15.65
N LEU A 19 -6.83 0.92 15.24
CA LEU A 19 -6.41 1.08 13.85
C LEU A 19 -7.11 0.06 12.94
N TRP A 20 -7.29 -1.18 13.42
CA TRP A 20 -8.04 -2.18 12.67
C TRP A 20 -9.49 -1.73 12.43
N GLN A 21 -10.17 -1.21 13.44
CA GLN A 21 -11.54 -0.71 13.32
C GLN A 21 -11.65 0.44 12.33
N GLU A 22 -10.75 1.43 12.42
CA GLU A 22 -10.70 2.55 11.47
C GLU A 22 -10.50 2.07 10.02
N LEU A 23 -9.63 1.08 9.80
CA LEU A 23 -9.41 0.50 8.48
C LEU A 23 -10.63 -0.27 7.96
N VAL A 24 -11.38 -0.93 8.83
CA VAL A 24 -12.62 -1.64 8.46
C VAL A 24 -13.70 -0.65 8.03
N VAL A 25 -13.97 0.38 8.83
CA VAL A 25 -14.96 1.41 8.48
C VAL A 25 -14.61 2.08 7.16
N TRP A 26 -13.35 2.45 6.96
CA TRP A 26 -12.91 3.05 5.70
C TRP A 26 -13.06 2.08 4.51
N ALA A 27 -12.74 0.80 4.70
CA ALA A 27 -12.95 -0.19 3.65
C ALA A 27 -14.43 -0.32 3.27
N GLU A 28 -15.33 -0.28 4.25
CA GLU A 28 -16.79 -0.33 4.04
C GLU A 28 -17.29 0.90 3.28
N ASP A 29 -16.86 2.10 3.68
CA ASP A 29 -17.22 3.36 3.01
C ASP A 29 -16.80 3.36 1.52
N ASP A 30 -15.66 2.74 1.21
CA ASP A 30 -15.12 2.62 -0.13
C ASP A 30 -15.59 1.34 -0.88
N PHE A 31 -16.54 0.58 -0.32
CA PHE A 31 -17.04 -0.72 -0.84
C PHE A 31 -15.91 -1.71 -1.19
N ARG A 32 -14.89 -1.79 -0.34
CA ARG A 32 -13.70 -2.64 -0.50
C ARG A 32 -13.61 -3.67 0.62
N SER A 33 -12.91 -4.77 0.34
CA SER A 33 -12.49 -5.68 1.42
C SER A 33 -11.36 -5.07 2.24
N ILE A 34 -11.25 -5.47 3.51
CA ILE A 34 -10.16 -5.00 4.40
C ILE A 34 -8.77 -5.28 3.82
N ASN A 35 -8.57 -6.45 3.19
CA ASN A 35 -7.31 -6.79 2.54
C ASN A 35 -7.03 -5.89 1.32
N GLY A 36 -8.07 -5.59 0.54
CA GLY A 36 -7.97 -4.66 -0.59
C GLY A 36 -7.64 -3.24 -0.13
N GLN A 37 -8.20 -2.81 1.00
CA GLN A 37 -7.91 -1.50 1.58
C GLN A 37 -6.47 -1.40 2.08
N ILE A 38 -5.99 -2.42 2.80
CA ILE A 38 -4.59 -2.48 3.25
C ILE A 38 -3.63 -2.47 2.05
N GLU A 39 -3.92 -3.25 1.01
CA GLU A 39 -3.10 -3.30 -0.22
C GLU A 39 -3.04 -1.94 -0.92
N TYR A 40 -4.18 -1.25 -1.03
CA TYR A 40 -4.25 0.10 -1.59
C TYR A 40 -3.39 1.09 -0.81
N LEU A 41 -3.53 1.14 0.53
CA LEU A 41 -2.78 2.07 1.38
C LEU A 41 -1.28 1.82 1.32
N LEU A 42 -0.84 0.56 1.36
CA LEU A 42 0.57 0.21 1.23
C LEU A 42 1.12 0.58 -0.16
N THR A 43 0.33 0.36 -1.22
CA THR A 43 0.71 0.72 -2.59
C THR A 43 0.88 2.24 -2.72
N GLU A 44 -0.08 3.00 -2.21
CA GLU A 44 -0.04 4.46 -2.24
C GLU A 44 1.12 5.03 -1.41
N CYS A 45 1.38 4.48 -0.24
CA CYS A 45 2.53 4.85 0.60
C CYS A 45 3.86 4.63 -0.14
N VAL A 46 4.04 3.47 -0.78
CA VAL A 46 5.25 3.18 -1.58
C VAL A 46 5.35 4.09 -2.80
N ARG A 47 4.23 4.34 -3.49
CA ARG A 47 4.15 5.24 -4.66
C ARG A 47 4.58 6.66 -4.29
N GLN A 48 4.04 7.20 -3.19
CA GLN A 48 4.39 8.52 -2.67
C GLN A 48 5.86 8.59 -2.26
N ARG A 49 6.38 7.59 -1.54
CA ARG A 49 7.80 7.51 -1.18
C ARG A 49 8.72 7.51 -2.41
N LYS A 50 8.34 6.80 -3.48
CA LYS A 50 9.11 6.78 -4.74
C LYS A 50 9.06 8.13 -5.46
N LYS A 51 7.91 8.80 -5.47
CA LYS A 51 7.76 10.15 -6.06
C LYS A 51 8.61 11.18 -5.31
N GLY A 52 8.59 11.19 -3.97
CA GLY A 52 9.40 12.09 -3.16
C GLY A 52 10.91 11.86 -3.26
N LYS A 53 11.35 10.68 -3.74
CA LYS A 53 12.76 10.41 -4.05
C LYS A 53 13.20 10.90 -5.43
N LYS A 54 12.28 11.07 -6.39
CA LYS A 54 12.61 11.54 -7.75
C LYS A 54 12.80 13.06 -7.83
N SER A 55 12.29 13.82 -6.86
CA SER A 55 12.39 15.29 -6.86
C SER A 55 13.73 15.86 -6.37
N VAL A 56 14.71 15.02 -6.00
CA VAL A 56 16.02 15.47 -5.46
C VAL A 56 17.20 15.15 -6.41
N GLY A 57 16.96 14.51 -7.56
CA GLY A 57 18.05 14.00 -8.41
C GLY A 57 17.98 14.36 -9.91
N ASP A 58 17.15 15.32 -10.33
CA ASP A 58 16.96 15.61 -11.76
C ASP A 58 16.97 17.12 -12.03
N GLN A 59 17.98 17.81 -11.51
CA GLN A 59 18.33 19.19 -11.85
C GLN A 59 19.86 19.36 -11.93
N HIS A 60 20.47 18.72 -12.92
CA HIS A 60 21.69 19.19 -13.57
C HIS A 60 21.84 18.41 -14.85
N ASP A 61 21.73 19.11 -15.99
CA ASP A 61 22.57 18.98 -17.17
C ASP A 61 21.89 19.77 -18.31
N GLU A 62 22.09 21.08 -18.30
CA GLU A 62 22.19 21.88 -19.52
C GLU A 62 23.50 22.68 -19.47
#